data_AF-A0A662ALP9-F1
#
_entry.id   AF-A0A662ALP9-F1
#
_cell.length_a   1.000
_cell.length_b   1.000
_cell.length_c   1.000
_cell.angle_alpha   90.00
_cell.angle_beta   90.00
_cell.angle_gamma   90.00
#
_symmetry.space_group_name_H-M   'P 1'
#
loop_
_entity.id
_entity.type
_entity.pdbx_description
1 polymer ?
#
loop_
_entity_poly.entity_id
_entity_poly.type
_entity_poly.pdbx_seq_one_letter_code
_entity_poly.pdbx_strand_id
1 'polypeptide(L)' 'MSNSYFKFKQFAIYQDKTAMKVGVDSVVLGAWTKIEKVKSILDIGAGTGLLSL' A
#
# COMPACT_ATOMS: atom_id res chain seq x y z
N MET A 1 -2.46 10.43 20.48
CA MET A 1 -1.41 9.80 19.66
C MET A 1 -2.04 9.22 18.40
N SER A 2 -1.56 9.55 17.21
CA SER A 2 -1.89 8.77 16.01
C SER A 2 -1.28 7.38 16.14
N ASN A 3 -2.01 6.32 15.78
CA ASN A 3 -1.45 4.97 15.73
C ASN A 3 -0.20 4.93 14.85
N SER A 4 0.79 4.11 15.25
CA SER A 4 2.01 3.86 14.46
C SER A 4 1.75 3.05 13.19
N TYR A 5 0.53 2.54 13.00
CA TYR A 5 0.15 1.66 11.91
C TYR A 5 -1.12 2.13 11.19
N PHE A 6 -1.25 1.71 9.94
CA PHE A 6 -2.49 1.72 9.17
C PHE A 6 -3.04 0.28 9.10
N LYS A 7 -4.32 0.08 9.44
CA LYS A 7 -4.93 -1.26 9.53
C LYS A 7 -5.91 -1.51 8.39
N PHE A 8 -5.61 -2.52 7.57
CA PHE A 8 -6.54 -3.14 6.64
C PHE A 8 -7.26 -4.31 7.32
N LYS A 9 -8.29 -4.85 6.66
CA LYS A 9 -9.04 -6.02 7.16
C LYS A 9 -8.14 -7.22 7.40
N GLN A 10 -7.17 -7.47 6.52
CA GLN A 10 -6.32 -8.67 6.53
C GLN A 10 -4.94 -8.43 7.16
N PHE A 11 -4.39 -7.21 7.08
CA PHE A 11 -3.04 -6.92 7.56
C PHE A 11 -2.91 -5.50 8.11
N ALA A 12 -1.77 -5.19 8.72
CA ALA A 12 -1.43 -3.85 9.18
C ALA A 12 -0.08 -3.44 8.60
N ILE A 13 0.06 -2.15 8.27
CA ILE A 13 1.33 -1.55 7.84
C ILE A 13 1.81 -0.63 8.97
N TYR A 14 2.96 -0.96 9.57
CA TYR A 14 3.64 -0.09 10.52
C TYR A 14 4.44 0.97 9.76
N GLN A 15 4.21 2.24 10.08
CA GLN A 15 4.64 3.39 9.28
C GLN A 15 5.16 4.55 10.16
N ASP A 16 5.65 4.24 11.35
CA ASP A 16 6.26 5.18 12.28
C ASP A 16 7.69 5.58 11.87
N LYS A 17 8.35 4.77 11.02
CA LYS A 17 9.73 4.99 10.53
C LYS A 17 9.83 5.28 9.03
N THR A 18 8.78 5.84 8.44
CA THR A 18 8.78 6.25 7.02
C THR A 18 8.48 7.74 6.90
N ALA A 19 9.14 8.38 5.94
CA ALA A 19 8.84 9.76 5.57
C ALA A 19 7.46 9.87 4.91
N MET A 20 7.06 8.85 4.14
CA MET A 20 5.77 8.80 3.45
C MET A 20 4.90 7.70 4.03
N LYS A 21 3.80 8.11 4.68
CA LYS A 21 2.77 7.21 5.22
C LYS A 21 1.88 6.66 4.10
N VAL A 22 1.10 5.62 4.42
CA VAL A 22 0.04 5.07 3.57
C VAL A 22 -0.90 6.20 3.14
N GLY A 23 -0.98 6.40 1.82
CA GLY A 23 -1.91 7.31 1.18
C GLY A 23 -3.17 6.58 0.71
N VAL A 24 -4.31 7.27 0.75
CA VAL A 24 -5.57 6.75 0.20
C VAL A 24 -5.46 6.54 -1.31
N ASP A 25 -4.67 7.36 -2.00
CA ASP A 25 -4.45 7.28 -3.45
C ASP A 25 -3.92 5.89 -3.87
N SER A 26 -3.01 5.31 -3.09
CA SER A 26 -2.51 3.95 -3.34
C SER A 26 -3.61 2.89 -3.17
N VAL A 27 -4.52 3.06 -2.21
CA VAL A 27 -5.65 2.15 -2.01
C VAL A 27 -6.61 2.22 -3.20
N VAL A 28 -6.94 3.43 -3.65
CA VAL A 28 -7.83 3.64 -4.81
C VAL A 28 -7.18 3.12 -6.09
N LEU A 29 -5.87 3.36 -6.29
CA LEU A 29 -5.12 2.85 -7.42
C LEU A 29 -5.13 1.32 -7.46
N GLY A 30 -4.81 0.66 -6.34
CA GLY A 30 -4.83 -0.80 -6.25
C GLY A 30 -6.22 -1.38 -6.51
N ALA A 31 -7.28 -0.74 -6.00
CA ALA A 31 -8.66 -1.17 -6.23
C ALA A 31 -9.14 -0.96 -7.68
N TRP A 32 -8.62 0.06 -8.38
CA TRP A 32 -9.01 0.39 -9.76
C TRP A 32 -8.16 -0.34 -10.81
N THR A 33 -6.94 -0.74 -10.47
CA THR A 33 -6.03 -1.38 -11.42
C THR A 33 -6.57 -2.74 -11.85
N LYS A 34 -6.80 -2.91 -13.16
CA LYS A 34 -7.20 -4.19 -13.74
C LYS A 34 -5.99 -5.11 -13.84
N ILE A 35 -6.01 -6.21 -13.09
CA ILE A 35 -4.90 -7.17 -13.01
C ILE A 35 -5.22 -8.53 -13.67
N GLU A 36 -6.31 -8.62 -14.43
CA GLU A 36 -6.69 -9.85 -15.11
C GLU A 36 -5.61 -10.31 -16.11
N LYS A 37 -5.14 -11.55 -15.93
CA LYS A 37 -4.07 -12.19 -16.74
C LYS A 37 -2.69 -11.52 -16.67
N VAL A 38 -2.47 -10.60 -15.73
CA VAL A 38 -1.16 -10.00 -15.49
C VAL A 38 -0.26 -11.01 -14.78
N LYS A 39 0.95 -11.23 -15.32
CA LYS A 39 1.94 -12.16 -14.75
C LYS A 39 3.07 -11.46 -13.99
N SER A 40 3.30 -10.19 -14.27
CA SER A 40 4.37 -9.39 -13.66
C SER A 40 3.89 -7.97 -13.46
N ILE A 41 4.11 -7.44 -12.26
CA ILE A 41 3.82 -6.06 -11.87
C ILE A 41 5.13 -5.47 -11.34
N LEU A 42 5.38 -4.20 -11.68
CA LEU A 42 6.49 -3.43 -11.15
C LEU A 42 5.92 -2.26 -10.33
N ASP A 43 6.18 -2.27 -9.03
CA ASP A 43 5.83 -1.19 -8.12
C ASP A 43 7.03 -0.23 -7.97
N ILE A 44 6.99 0.91 -8.65
CA ILE A 44 8.08 1.90 -8.65
C ILE A 44 7.88 2.86 -7.48
N GLY A 45 8.89 2.97 -6.62
CA GLY A 45 8.80 3.83 -5.44
C GLY A 45 7.83 3.26 -4.40
N ALA A 46 7.85 1.94 -4.22
CA ALA A 46 6.90 1.17 -3.39
C ALA A 46 6.70 1.71 -1.96
N GLY A 47 7.63 2.47 -1.40
CA GLY A 47 7.48 3.16 -0.12
C GLY A 47 7.15 2.18 1.01
N THR A 48 5.91 2.24 1.52
CA THR A 48 5.41 1.31 2.55
C THR A 48 5.17 -0.12 2.06
N GLY A 49 5.29 -0.36 0.75
CA GLY A 49 5.05 -1.65 0.10
C GLY A 49 3.57 -1.98 -0.07
N LEU A 50 2.66 -1.03 0.19
CA LEU A 50 1.21 -1.29 0.21
C LEU A 50 0.68 -1.94 -1.07
N LEU A 51 1.08 -1.46 -2.25
CA LEU A 51 0.57 -2.01 -3.53
C LEU A 51 1.13 -3.40 -3.84
N SER A 52 2.24 -3.77 -3.19
CA SER A 52 2.93 -5.05 -3.38
C SER A 52 2.53 -6.13 -2.36
N LEU A 53 1.78 -5.78 -1.30
CA LEU A 53 1.31 -6.66 -0.22
C LEU A 53 -0.07 -7.26 -0.54
#